data_AF-A0A958J6H3-F1
#
_entry.id   AF-A0A958J6H3-F1
#
_cell.length_a   1.000
_cell.length_b   1.000
_cell.length_c   1.000
_cell.angle_alpha   90.00
_cell.angle_beta   90.00
_cell.angle_gamma   90.00
#
_symmetry.space_group_name_H-M   'P 1'
#
loop_
_entity.id
_entity.type
_entity.pdbx_description
1 polymer ?
#
loop_
_entity_poly.entity_id
_entity_poly.type
_entity_poly.pdbx_seq_one_letter_code
_entity_poly.pdbx_strand_id
1 'polypeptide(L)'
;MKNAYKRLDIYKCVHESHKGFGSRMSVHHIRNRKGCYPHGCFHFKWHCKLMKQGKSCYRGFKHMGKDCFGCRYFYEEKVHNYP
;
A
#
# COMPACT_ATOMS: atom_id res chain seq x y z
N MET A 1 -12.71 -6.94 -26.51
CA MET A 1 -13.14 -5.77 -25.70
C MET A 1 -12.76 -4.50 -26.47
N LYS A 2 -13.72 -3.65 -26.89
CA LYS A 2 -13.41 -2.45 -27.72
C LYS A 2 -12.72 -1.32 -26.93
N ASN A 3 -12.99 -1.19 -25.64
CA ASN A 3 -12.41 -0.13 -24.81
C ASN A 3 -11.12 -0.60 -24.12
N ALA A 4 -9.97 -0.09 -24.58
CA ALA A 4 -8.67 -0.42 -24.03
C ALA A 4 -8.50 -0.01 -22.55
N TYR A 5 -9.19 1.04 -22.08
CA TYR A 5 -9.09 1.52 -20.70
C TYR A 5 -9.67 0.55 -19.66
N LYS A 6 -10.53 -0.38 -20.08
CA LYS A 6 -11.14 -1.40 -19.22
C LYS A 6 -10.34 -2.71 -19.15
N ARG A 7 -9.28 -2.86 -19.95
CA ARG A 7 -8.42 -4.04 -19.95
C ARG A 7 -7.72 -4.23 -18.60
N LEU A 8 -7.64 -5.48 -18.14
CA LEU A 8 -7.06 -5.90 -16.84
C LEU A 8 -5.79 -6.77 -17.03
N ASP A 9 -5.36 -6.98 -18.26
CA ASP A 9 -4.27 -7.88 -18.66
C ASP A 9 -2.97 -7.16 -19.01
N ILE A 10 -3.00 -5.82 -19.06
CA ILE A 10 -1.84 -5.02 -19.45
C ILE A 10 -0.88 -4.75 -18.28
N TYR A 11 -1.42 -4.46 -17.09
CA TYR A 11 -0.61 -4.12 -15.93
C TYR A 11 -0.85 -5.08 -14.76
N LYS A 12 0.21 -5.36 -14.01
CA LYS A 12 0.15 -6.00 -12.69
C LYS A 12 0.60 -5.01 -11.62
N CYS A 13 -0.13 -4.96 -10.51
CA CYS A 13 0.22 -4.12 -9.37
C CYS A 13 0.68 -4.99 -8.20
N VAL A 14 1.91 -4.79 -7.74
CA VAL A 14 2.50 -5.56 -6.62
C VAL A 14 2.03 -5.12 -5.23
N HIS A 15 1.16 -4.11 -5.15
CA HIS A 15 0.63 -3.62 -3.88
C HIS A 15 -0.13 -4.72 -3.12
N GLU A 16 0.16 -4.86 -1.82
CA GLU A 16 -0.31 -5.98 -1.01
C GLU A 16 -1.84 -6.08 -0.92
N SER A 17 -2.54 -4.95 -0.81
CA SER A 17 -4.01 -4.92 -0.77
C SER A 17 -4.67 -5.44 -2.06
N HIS A 18 -3.91 -5.55 -3.15
CA HIS A 18 -4.41 -5.98 -4.46
C HIS A 18 -4.19 -7.48 -4.71
N LYS A 19 -3.49 -8.18 -3.81
CA LYS A 19 -3.25 -9.63 -3.93
C LYS A 19 -4.55 -10.43 -4.00
N GLY A 20 -5.59 -10.00 -3.28
CA GLY A 20 -6.89 -10.70 -3.22
C GLY A 20 -7.63 -10.83 -4.55
N PHE A 21 -7.35 -9.95 -5.53
CA PHE A 21 -7.93 -10.03 -6.88
C PHE A 21 -6.88 -10.32 -7.96
N GLY A 22 -5.78 -10.98 -7.57
CA GLY A 22 -4.72 -11.40 -8.49
C GLY A 22 -3.87 -10.26 -9.01
N SER A 23 -3.84 -9.11 -8.32
CA SER A 23 -3.01 -7.96 -8.68
C SER A 23 -3.32 -7.34 -10.06
N ARG A 24 -4.51 -7.60 -10.60
CA ARG A 24 -4.95 -7.10 -11.92
C ARG A 24 -5.74 -5.80 -11.77
N MET A 25 -5.31 -4.75 -12.46
CA MET A 25 -5.97 -3.45 -12.42
C MET A 25 -6.28 -2.96 -13.82
N SER A 26 -7.32 -2.14 -13.95
CA SER A 26 -7.66 -1.54 -15.23
C SER A 26 -6.61 -0.52 -15.66
N VAL A 27 -6.38 -0.43 -16.97
CA VAL A 27 -5.50 0.57 -17.56
C VAL A 27 -5.87 1.98 -17.10
N HIS A 28 -7.17 2.30 -17.02
CA HIS A 28 -7.64 3.57 -16.49
C HIS A 28 -7.23 3.80 -15.04
N HIS A 29 -7.35 2.78 -14.19
CA HIS A 29 -7.00 2.94 -12.77
C HIS A 29 -5.51 3.21 -12.59
N ILE A 30 -4.65 2.46 -13.30
CA ILE A 30 -3.19 2.62 -13.22
C ILE A 30 -2.76 3.99 -13.76
N ARG A 31 -3.22 4.36 -14.97
CA ARG A 31 -2.73 5.58 -15.65
C ARG A 31 -3.41 6.86 -15.15
N ASN A 32 -4.74 6.84 -14.97
CA ASN A 32 -5.51 8.08 -14.79
C ASN A 32 -5.95 8.31 -13.34
N ARG A 33 -6.19 7.25 -12.56
CA ARG A 33 -6.62 7.39 -11.15
C ARG A 33 -5.44 7.42 -10.19
N LYS A 34 -4.46 6.52 -10.37
CA LYS A 34 -3.30 6.40 -9.49
C LYS A 34 -2.03 7.03 -10.04
N GLY A 35 -1.91 7.14 -11.37
CA GLY A 35 -0.70 7.67 -12.01
C GLY A 35 0.55 6.84 -11.75
N CYS A 36 0.42 5.53 -11.49
CA CYS A 36 1.56 4.67 -11.15
C CYS A 36 2.48 4.36 -12.33
N TYR A 37 2.07 4.59 -13.57
CA TYR A 37 2.89 4.28 -14.74
C TYR A 37 3.53 5.57 -15.28
N PRO A 38 4.82 5.56 -15.66
CA PRO A 38 5.74 4.42 -15.69
C PRO A 38 6.54 4.20 -14.40
N HIS A 39 6.48 5.13 -13.45
CA HIS A 39 7.45 5.20 -12.34
C HIS A 39 7.10 4.37 -11.10
N GLY A 40 6.03 3.59 -11.12
CA GLY A 40 5.47 2.92 -9.94
C GLY A 40 4.74 3.88 -8.99
N CYS A 41 4.28 3.34 -7.85
CA CYS A 41 3.75 4.15 -6.75
C CYS A 41 4.52 3.95 -5.46
N PHE A 42 4.57 4.98 -4.63
CA PHE A 42 5.11 4.91 -3.28
C PHE A 42 3.99 4.81 -2.26
N HIS A 43 4.19 4.06 -1.20
CA HIS A 43 3.37 4.14 0.00
C HIS A 43 4.20 3.89 1.25
N PHE A 44 3.64 4.27 2.38
CA PHE A 44 4.24 4.10 3.69
C PHE A 44 3.51 2.98 4.40
N LYS A 45 4.27 2.01 4.92
CA LYS A 45 3.76 1.01 5.85
C LYS A 45 4.15 1.42 7.26
N TRP A 46 3.16 1.41 8.14
CA TRP A 46 3.34 1.72 9.55
C TRP A 46 3.50 0.45 10.36
N HIS A 47 4.54 0.42 11.20
CA HIS A 47 4.86 -0.74 12.02
C HIS A 47 5.02 -0.35 13.48
N CYS A 48 4.49 -1.19 14.37
CA CYS A 48 4.70 -1.11 15.81
C CYS A 48 5.21 -2.45 16.32
N LYS A 49 6.41 -2.47 16.90
CA LYS A 49 7.04 -3.68 17.43
C LYS A 49 6.20 -4.34 18.54
N LEU A 50 5.54 -3.54 19.39
CA LEU A 50 4.68 -4.06 20.46
C LEU A 50 3.42 -4.74 19.91
N MET A 51 2.70 -4.08 19.01
CA MET A 51 1.49 -4.64 18.42
C MET A 51 1.77 -5.88 17.56
N LYS A 52 2.93 -5.92 16.86
CA LYS A 52 3.38 -7.14 16.17
C LYS A 52 3.63 -8.32 17.12
N GLN A 53 3.97 -8.06 18.38
CA GLN A 53 4.10 -9.07 19.43
C GLN A 53 2.78 -9.36 20.16
N GLY A 54 1.64 -8.83 19.69
CA GLY A 54 0.34 -8.98 20.35
C GLY A 54 0.18 -8.15 21.63
N LYS A 55 1.11 -7.21 21.91
CA LYS A 55 1.05 -6.34 23.09
C LYS A 55 0.28 -5.06 22.79
N SER A 56 -0.42 -4.57 23.81
CA SER A 56 -1.10 -3.28 23.77
C SER A 56 -0.12 -2.10 23.69
N CYS A 57 -0.56 -1.00 23.09
CA CYS A 57 0.22 0.24 23.07
C CYS A 57 0.21 0.89 24.46
N TYR A 58 1.39 1.22 25.01
CA TYR A 58 1.51 1.93 26.28
C TYR A 58 0.94 3.36 26.25
N ARG A 59 0.76 3.94 25.04
CA ARG A 59 0.11 5.25 24.83
C ARG A 59 -1.41 5.14 24.66
N GLY A 60 -1.99 3.94 24.75
CA GLY A 60 -3.44 3.70 24.62
C GLY A 60 -3.98 3.67 23.19
N PHE A 61 -3.14 3.79 22.16
CA PHE A 61 -3.60 3.72 20.77
C PHE A 61 -4.04 2.31 20.37
N LYS A 62 -5.19 2.22 19.69
CA LYS A 62 -5.73 0.97 19.12
C LYS A 62 -5.14 0.60 17.77
N HIS A 63 -4.65 1.60 17.03
CA HIS A 63 -4.11 1.43 15.68
C HIS A 63 -2.80 2.19 15.52
N MET A 64 -1.93 1.69 14.65
CA MET A 64 -0.71 2.37 14.23
C MET A 64 -1.07 3.51 13.29
N GLY A 65 -0.42 4.65 13.45
CA GLY A 65 -0.84 5.88 12.79
C GLY A 65 0.22 6.95 12.76
N LYS A 66 -0.11 8.05 12.07
CA LYS A 66 0.64 9.31 12.11
C LYS A 66 0.96 9.80 13.54
N ASP A 67 0.08 9.52 14.51
CA ASP A 67 0.23 9.97 15.90
C ASP A 67 1.27 9.14 16.69
N CYS A 68 1.82 8.09 16.09
CA CYS A 68 2.90 7.28 16.65
C CYS A 68 4.28 7.91 16.48
N PHE A 69 4.39 9.10 15.86
CA PHE A 69 5.65 9.82 15.69
C PHE A 69 6.37 10.01 17.03
N GLY A 70 7.69 9.85 17.02
CA GLY A 70 8.54 9.89 18.23
C GLY A 70 8.46 8.65 19.13
N CYS A 71 7.65 7.63 18.81
CA CYS A 71 7.61 6.39 19.58
C CYS A 71 8.78 5.46 19.23
N ARG A 72 9.55 5.01 20.23
CA ARG A 72 10.70 4.07 20.02
C ARG A 72 10.33 2.71 19.41
N TYR A 73 9.07 2.31 19.53
CA TYR A 73 8.57 1.04 18.99
C TYR A 73 7.95 1.19 17.61
N PHE A 74 7.72 2.43 17.17
CA PHE A 74 7.15 2.76 15.89
C PHE A 74 8.26 2.95 14.86
N TYR A 75 8.04 2.44 13.66
CA TYR A 75 8.86 2.77 12.52
C TYR A 75 8.00 2.75 11.25
N GLU A 76 8.42 3.54 10.28
CA GLU A 76 7.78 3.63 8.98
C GLU A 76 8.69 2.98 7.92
N GLU A 77 8.09 2.20 7.04
CA GLU A 77 8.77 1.61 5.89
C GLU A 77 8.21 2.26 4.61
N LYS A 78 9.07 2.94 3.86
CA LYS A 78 8.73 3.47 2.53
C LYS A 78 8.89 2.36 1.50
N VAL A 79 7.78 1.99 0.86
CA VAL A 79 7.74 0.94 -0.15
C VAL A 79 7.51 1.56 -1.52
N HIS A 80 8.34 1.18 -2.48
CA HIS A 80 8.17 1.52 -3.89
C HIS A 80 7.61 0.32 -4.64
N ASN A 81 6.36 0.41 -5.08
CA ASN A 81 5.74 -0.57 -5.97
C ASN A 81 6.02 -0.17 -7.40
N TYR A 82 7.27 -0.29 -7.80
CA TYR A 82 7.61 -0.31 -9.22
C TYR A 82 7.10 -1.63 -9.82
N PRO A 83 6.35 -1.60 -10.93
CA PRO A 83 5.86 -2.81 -11.59
C PRO A 83 6.98 -3.70 -12.12
#